data_AF-A0AAN8WK71-F1
#
_entry.id   AF-A0AAN8WK71-F1
#
_cell.length_a   1.000
_cell.length_b   1.000
_cell.length_c   1.000
_cell.angle_alpha   90.00
_cell.angle_beta   90.00
_cell.angle_gamma   90.00
#
_symmetry.space_group_name_H-M   'P 1'
#
loop_
_entity.id
_entity.type
_entity.pdbx_description
1 polymer ?
#
loop_
_entity_poly.entity_id
_entity_poly.type
_entity_poly.pdbx_seq_one_letter_code
_entity_poly.pdbx_strand_id
1 'polypeptide(L)'
;MALVCASLYSGSITAYLAIPSRSQAINSLEDVLDRKVIPAIRLLSSPYSFFLTENSGPIGEKVRKVMVTFSGAEVAAWNFLKRVADGTYSWIDTASSAIGSAGQFEKMGKQCLYHVARNPVRMDLDAFAYPKNSIVMYQFDEM
;
A
#
# COMPACT_ATOMS: atom_id res chain seq x y z
N MET A 1 -32.29 40.36 -7.16
CA MET A 1 -31.44 39.64 -6.19
C MET A 1 -31.73 38.13 -6.15
N ALA A 2 -32.99 37.70 -6.01
CA ALA A 2 -33.36 36.27 -5.97
C ALA A 2 -32.89 35.46 -7.20
N LEU A 3 -32.92 36.05 -8.41
CA LEU A 3 -32.49 35.38 -9.64
C LEU A 3 -30.99 35.05 -9.65
N VAL A 4 -30.16 35.92 -9.07
CA VAL A 4 -28.70 35.75 -9.02
C VAL A 4 -28.35 34.64 -8.03
N CYS A 5 -29.00 34.60 -6.87
CA CYS A 5 -28.82 33.54 -5.89
C CYS A 5 -29.20 32.15 -6.44
N ALA A 6 -30.31 32.07 -7.19
CA ALA A 6 -30.73 30.81 -7.81
C ALA A 6 -29.72 30.29 -8.86
N SER A 7 -29.14 31.19 -9.66
CA SER A 7 -28.12 30.83 -10.66
C SER A 7 -26.79 30.37 -10.04
N LEU A 8 -26.33 31.05 -8.97
CA LEU A 8 -25.13 30.63 -8.21
C LEU A 8 -25.32 29.27 -7.54
N TYR A 9 -26.51 29.03 -6.99
CA TYR A 9 -26.82 27.76 -6.33
C TYR A 9 -26.89 26.60 -7.33
N SER A 10 -27.53 26.81 -8.48
CA SER A 10 -27.60 25.83 -9.56
C SER A 10 -26.22 25.47 -10.11
N GLY A 11 -25.36 26.47 -10.33
CA GLY A 11 -23.98 26.26 -10.78
C GLY A 11 -23.11 25.52 -9.76
N SER A 12 -23.30 25.81 -8.47
CA SER A 12 -22.56 25.15 -7.38
C SER A 12 -22.94 23.67 -7.24
N ILE A 13 -24.23 23.35 -7.35
CA ILE A 13 -24.71 21.95 -7.30
C ILE A 13 -24.24 21.15 -8.51
N THR A 14 -24.32 21.72 -9.72
CA THR A 14 -23.84 21.03 -10.91
C THR A 14 -22.33 20.79 -10.86
N ALA A 15 -21.54 21.74 -10.35
CA ALA A 15 -20.12 21.53 -10.10
C ALA A 15 -19.86 20.43 -9.06
N TYR A 16 -20.61 20.41 -7.96
CA TYR A 16 -20.47 19.39 -6.90
C TYR A 16 -20.85 17.98 -7.40
N LEU A 17 -21.89 17.87 -8.24
CA LEU A 17 -22.31 16.60 -8.83
C LEU A 17 -21.39 16.14 -9.98
N ALA A 18 -20.74 17.07 -10.67
CA ALA A 18 -19.83 16.77 -11.77
C ALA A 18 -18.44 16.32 -11.28
N ILE A 19 -18.03 16.69 -10.07
CA ILE A 19 -16.79 16.21 -9.47
C ILE A 19 -17.04 14.79 -8.94
N PRO A 20 -16.43 13.74 -9.53
CA PRO A 20 -16.52 12.42 -8.95
C PRO A 20 -15.89 12.47 -7.55
N SER A 21 -16.65 12.04 -6.53
CA SER A 21 -16.23 12.03 -5.12
C SER A 21 -15.11 11.02 -4.80
N ARG A 22 -14.41 10.50 -5.81
CA ARG A 22 -13.29 9.59 -5.61
C ARG A 22 -12.07 10.41 -5.23
N SER A 23 -11.70 10.33 -3.96
CA SER A 23 -10.34 10.67 -3.55
C SER A 23 -9.39 9.90 -4.45
N GLN A 24 -8.38 10.59 -4.98
CA GLN A 24 -7.35 9.93 -5.78
C GLN A 24 -6.73 8.80 -4.95
N ALA A 25 -6.36 7.70 -5.56
CA ALA A 25 -5.72 6.64 -4.81
C ALA A 25 -4.30 7.05 -4.37
N ILE A 26 -3.83 6.49 -3.25
CA ILE A 26 -2.48 6.71 -2.73
C ILE A 26 -1.51 5.91 -3.59
N ASN A 27 -0.56 6.58 -4.25
CA ASN A 27 0.30 5.94 -5.25
C ASN A 27 1.77 5.90 -4.85
N SER A 28 2.15 6.63 -3.82
CA SER A 28 3.53 6.81 -3.41
C SER A 28 3.65 6.87 -1.90
N LEU A 29 4.88 6.74 -1.40
CA LEU A 29 5.15 6.77 0.03
C LEU A 29 5.04 8.22 0.57
N GLU A 30 5.28 9.20 -0.28
CA GLU A 30 5.08 10.62 -0.03
C GLU A 30 3.59 10.93 0.18
N ASP A 31 2.71 10.37 -0.67
CA ASP A 31 1.26 10.51 -0.52
C ASP A 31 0.75 9.94 0.81
N VAL A 32 1.37 8.87 1.32
CA VAL A 32 1.05 8.27 2.63
C VAL A 32 1.41 9.22 3.77
N LEU A 33 2.46 10.02 3.63
CA LEU A 33 2.84 10.99 4.66
C LEU A 33 1.96 12.23 4.62
N ASP A 34 1.54 12.66 3.43
CA ASP A 34 0.71 13.86 3.24
C ASP A 34 -0.75 13.63 3.61
N ARG A 35 -1.26 12.42 3.35
CA ARG A 35 -2.62 12.02 3.71
C ARG A 35 -2.55 11.26 5.01
N LYS A 36 -3.26 11.68 6.06
CA LYS A 36 -3.28 11.13 7.44
C LYS A 36 -3.65 9.62 7.54
N VAL A 37 -2.94 8.76 6.82
CA VAL A 37 -3.08 7.32 6.73
C VAL A 37 -1.85 6.72 7.39
N ILE A 38 -2.06 5.75 8.26
CA ILE A 38 -0.97 5.21 9.06
C ILE A 38 -0.31 4.06 8.27
N PRO A 39 0.99 4.13 7.96
CA PRO A 39 1.68 3.01 7.33
C PRO A 39 1.77 1.84 8.31
N ALA A 40 1.35 0.66 7.87
CA ALA A 40 1.34 -0.56 8.64
C ALA A 40 2.27 -1.59 7.99
N ILE A 41 3.09 -2.26 8.81
CA ILE A 41 4.06 -3.27 8.37
C ILE A 41 3.98 -4.49 9.27
N ARG A 42 4.22 -5.68 8.70
CA ARG A 42 4.37 -6.91 9.48
C ARG A 42 5.70 -6.92 10.24
N LEU A 43 5.66 -7.20 11.54
CA LEU A 43 6.86 -7.41 12.35
C LEU A 43 7.72 -8.55 11.78
N LEU A 44 9.05 -8.41 11.84
CA LEU A 44 10.02 -9.42 11.37
C LEU A 44 9.92 -9.76 9.86
N SER A 45 9.26 -8.91 9.07
CA SER A 45 9.25 -9.04 7.62
C SER A 45 10.49 -8.38 6.98
N SER A 46 10.78 -8.73 5.72
CA SER A 46 11.84 -8.07 4.95
C SER A 46 11.62 -6.54 4.85
N PRO A 47 10.42 -6.03 4.50
CA PRO A 47 10.15 -4.59 4.49
C PRO A 47 10.35 -3.92 5.86
N TYR A 48 10.03 -4.60 6.96
CA TYR A 48 10.29 -4.06 8.30
C TYR A 48 11.80 -3.89 8.55
N SER A 49 12.60 -4.88 8.16
CA SER A 49 14.06 -4.83 8.31
C SER A 49 14.68 -3.74 7.46
N PHE A 50 14.16 -3.51 6.25
CA PHE A 50 14.55 -2.39 5.37
C PHE A 50 14.43 -1.04 6.06
N PHE A 51 13.28 -0.71 6.64
CA PHE A 51 13.09 0.58 7.33
C PHE A 51 13.90 0.71 8.62
N LEU A 52 14.36 -0.39 9.21
CA LEU A 52 15.20 -0.35 10.41
C LEU A 52 16.69 -0.22 10.11
N THR A 53 17.18 -0.91 9.10
CA THR A 53 18.62 -1.15 8.88
C THR A 53 19.18 -0.40 7.68
N GLU A 54 18.37 -0.19 6.64
CA GLU A 54 18.80 0.53 5.47
C GLU A 54 18.51 2.03 5.62
N ASN A 55 19.41 2.84 5.06
CA ASN A 55 19.23 4.28 4.98
C ASN A 55 18.15 4.55 3.91
N SER A 56 16.88 4.36 4.29
CA SER A 56 15.67 4.42 3.45
C SER A 56 15.36 5.83 2.89
N GLY A 57 16.37 6.70 2.87
CA GLY A 57 16.26 8.09 2.49
C GLY A 57 15.44 8.94 3.48
N PRO A 58 15.34 10.26 3.22
CA PRO A 58 14.61 11.19 4.09
C PRO A 58 13.13 10.84 4.25
N ILE A 59 12.51 10.27 3.21
CA ILE A 59 11.10 9.87 3.21
C ILE A 59 10.92 8.58 4.01
N GLY A 60 11.77 7.58 3.81
CA GLY A 60 11.70 6.34 4.58
C GLY A 60 11.93 6.55 6.07
N GLU A 61 12.80 7.50 6.46
CA GLU A 61 12.99 7.86 7.88
C GLU A 61 11.72 8.49 8.49
N LYS A 62 11.01 9.33 7.74
CA LYS A 62 9.73 9.91 8.19
C LYS A 62 8.68 8.82 8.36
N VAL A 63 8.56 7.91 7.40
CA VAL A 63 7.64 6.76 7.48
C VAL A 63 7.96 5.89 8.68
N ARG A 64 9.25 5.59 8.91
CA ARG A 64 9.70 4.80 10.06
C ARG A 64 9.25 5.40 11.39
N LYS A 65 9.16 6.73 11.51
CA LYS A 65 8.71 7.42 12.74
C LYS A 65 7.21 7.30 12.98
N VAL A 66 6.41 7.11 11.93
CA VAL A 66 4.94 7.09 12.02
C VAL A 66 4.34 5.70 11.76
N MET A 67 5.14 4.73 11.31
CA MET A 67 4.66 3.40 11.00
C MET A 67 4.27 2.62 12.25
N VAL A 68 3.25 1.78 12.09
CA VAL A 68 2.78 0.84 13.11
C VAL A 68 3.13 -0.58 12.68
N THR A 69 3.62 -1.37 13.63
CA THR A 69 3.95 -2.77 13.41
C THR A 69 2.85 -3.68 13.90
N PHE A 70 2.54 -4.71 13.12
CA PHE A 70 1.59 -5.76 13.49
C PHE A 70 2.30 -7.11 13.56
N SER A 71 2.01 -7.89 14.59
CA SER A 71 2.46 -9.28 14.70
C SER A 71 1.76 -10.17 13.67
N GLY A 72 2.34 -11.34 13.36
CA GLY A 72 1.74 -12.28 12.40
C GLY A 72 0.32 -12.71 12.77
N ALA A 73 0.01 -12.85 14.06
CA ALA A 73 -1.32 -13.20 14.54
C ALA A 73 -2.35 -12.08 14.29
N GLU A 74 -1.95 -10.81 14.45
CA GLU A 74 -2.82 -9.66 14.18
C GLU A 74 -3.11 -9.47 12.69
N VAL A 75 -2.11 -9.75 11.84
CA VAL A 75 -2.27 -9.70 10.38
C VAL A 75 -3.14 -10.83 9.86
N ALA A 76 -3.03 -12.03 10.44
CA ALA A 76 -3.84 -13.19 10.07
C ALA A 76 -5.32 -13.03 10.47
N ALA A 77 -5.63 -12.15 11.43
CA ALA A 77 -7.00 -11.80 11.72
C ALA A 77 -7.58 -11.02 10.53
N TRP A 78 -8.64 -11.56 9.91
CA TRP A 78 -9.43 -10.92 8.84
C TRP A 78 -9.84 -9.46 9.12
N ASN A 79 -9.80 -9.06 10.40
CA ASN A 79 -10.05 -7.69 10.85
C ASN A 79 -8.97 -6.69 10.41
N PHE A 80 -7.73 -7.10 10.18
CA PHE A 80 -6.66 -6.20 9.76
C PHE A 80 -6.90 -5.68 8.34
N LEU A 81 -7.18 -6.58 7.39
CA LEU A 81 -7.48 -6.22 6.01
C LEU A 81 -8.72 -5.32 5.89
N LYS A 82 -9.72 -5.49 6.79
CA LYS A 82 -10.85 -4.56 6.88
C LYS A 82 -10.40 -3.14 7.24
N ARG A 83 -9.50 -2.96 8.21
CA ARG A 83 -8.97 -1.64 8.59
C ARG A 83 -8.17 -0.96 7.47
N VAL A 84 -7.56 -1.74 6.58
CA VAL A 84 -6.91 -1.24 5.36
C VAL A 84 -7.97 -0.81 4.34
N ALA A 85 -9.01 -1.61 4.13
CA ALA A 85 -10.13 -1.27 3.25
C ALA A 85 -10.91 -0.03 3.72
N ASP A 86 -11.01 0.19 5.04
CA ASP A 86 -11.61 1.38 5.65
C ASP A 86 -10.74 2.65 5.47
N GLY A 87 -9.55 2.53 4.88
CA GLY A 87 -8.66 3.65 4.56
C GLY A 87 -7.91 4.23 5.75
N THR A 88 -7.94 3.57 6.91
CA THR A 88 -7.21 4.03 8.12
C THR A 88 -5.72 3.71 8.02
N TYR A 89 -5.38 2.58 7.40
CA TYR A 89 -4.01 2.12 7.26
C TYR A 89 -3.64 1.91 5.80
N SER A 90 -2.37 2.16 5.47
CA SER A 90 -1.75 1.66 4.24
C SER A 90 -0.92 0.42 4.59
N TRP A 91 -0.99 -0.62 3.77
CA TRP A 91 -0.25 -1.86 4.02
C TRP A 91 1.01 -1.92 3.16
N ILE A 92 2.17 -2.04 3.81
CA ILE A 92 3.46 -2.19 3.13
C ILE A 92 3.93 -3.63 3.32
N ASP A 93 4.09 -4.33 2.20
CA ASP A 93 4.48 -5.73 2.16
C ASP A 93 5.11 -6.08 0.80
N THR A 94 5.53 -7.33 0.62
CA THR A 94 6.16 -7.79 -0.61
C THR A 94 5.16 -8.09 -1.72
N ALA A 95 5.62 -8.04 -2.97
CA ALA A 95 4.79 -8.39 -4.13
C ALA A 95 4.36 -9.86 -4.13
N SER A 96 5.10 -10.77 -3.49
CA SER A 96 4.71 -12.17 -3.30
C SER A 96 3.56 -12.37 -2.30
N SER A 97 3.14 -11.33 -1.59
CA SER A 97 2.09 -11.42 -0.57
C SER A 97 0.68 -11.15 -1.12
N ALA A 98 -0.27 -10.86 -0.23
CA ALA A 98 -1.62 -10.42 -0.59
C ALA A 98 -1.62 -9.19 -1.52
N ILE A 99 -0.55 -8.38 -1.52
CA ILE A 99 -0.39 -7.23 -2.42
C ILE A 99 -0.25 -7.68 -3.89
N GLY A 100 0.50 -8.75 -4.16
CA GLY A 100 0.63 -9.28 -5.53
C GLY A 100 -0.69 -9.75 -6.10
N SER A 101 -1.45 -10.49 -5.28
CA SER A 101 -2.80 -10.91 -5.63
C SER A 101 -3.69 -9.71 -5.93
N ALA A 102 -3.71 -8.70 -5.05
CA ALA A 102 -4.49 -7.47 -5.29
C ALA A 102 -4.10 -6.75 -6.59
N GLY A 103 -2.79 -6.63 -6.87
CA GLY A 103 -2.29 -6.01 -8.09
C GLY A 103 -2.65 -6.81 -9.36
N GLN A 104 -2.70 -8.14 -9.28
CA GLN A 104 -3.20 -8.97 -10.39
C GLN A 104 -4.70 -8.76 -10.62
N PHE A 105 -5.51 -8.68 -9.56
CA PHE A 105 -6.94 -8.40 -9.68
C PHE A 105 -7.21 -7.04 -10.35
N GLU A 106 -6.45 -6.01 -9.98
CA GLU A 106 -6.53 -4.69 -10.63
C GLU A 106 -6.14 -4.73 -12.11
N LYS A 107 -5.06 -5.43 -12.45
CA LYS A 107 -4.63 -5.62 -13.85
C LYS A 107 -5.68 -6.33 -14.70
N MET A 108 -6.46 -7.23 -14.10
CA MET A 108 -7.57 -7.91 -14.76
C MET A 108 -8.84 -7.03 -14.88
N GLY A 109 -8.81 -5.79 -14.40
CA GLY A 109 -9.96 -4.88 -14.44
C GLY A 109 -11.11 -5.30 -13.52
N LYS A 110 -10.86 -6.21 -12.57
CA LYS A 110 -11.86 -6.65 -11.59
C LYS A 110 -11.94 -5.64 -10.44
N GLN A 111 -13.12 -5.53 -9.83
CA GLN A 111 -13.31 -4.65 -8.69
C GLN A 111 -12.52 -5.19 -7.48
N CYS A 112 -11.43 -4.50 -7.15
CA CYS A 112 -10.64 -4.78 -5.95
C CYS A 112 -11.01 -3.78 -4.85
N LEU A 113 -11.09 -4.25 -3.61
CA LEU A 113 -11.32 -3.38 -2.44
C LEU A 113 -10.04 -2.61 -2.04
N TYR A 114 -8.91 -3.00 -2.61
CA TYR A 114 -7.61 -2.44 -2.34
C TYR A 114 -7.10 -1.75 -3.59
N HIS A 115 -6.28 -0.73 -3.40
CA HIS A 115 -5.52 -0.06 -4.45
C HIS A 115 -4.03 -0.30 -4.21
N VAL A 116 -3.34 -0.92 -5.16
CA VAL A 116 -1.90 -1.11 -5.10
C VAL A 116 -1.20 0.15 -5.58
N ALA A 117 -0.33 0.69 -4.74
CA ALA A 117 0.47 1.86 -5.07
C ALA A 117 1.32 1.61 -6.33
N ARG A 118 1.39 2.60 -7.22
CA ARG A 118 2.13 2.49 -8.49
C ARG A 118 3.64 2.64 -8.32
N ASN A 119 4.08 3.35 -7.30
CA ASN A 119 5.49 3.54 -7.00
C ASN A 119 5.90 2.56 -5.89
N PRO A 120 6.61 1.47 -6.21
CA PRO A 120 7.10 0.55 -5.19
C PRO A 120 8.16 1.25 -4.34
N VAL A 121 8.16 0.97 -3.04
CA VAL A 121 9.17 1.49 -2.10
C VAL A 121 10.55 0.93 -2.45
N ARG A 122 10.60 -0.33 -2.88
CA ARG A 122 11.80 -1.05 -3.25
C ARG A 122 11.46 -2.17 -4.22
N MET A 123 12.40 -2.48 -5.11
CA MET A 123 12.35 -3.67 -5.95
C MET A 123 13.17 -4.75 -5.26
N ASP A 124 12.49 -5.76 -4.74
CA ASP A 124 13.11 -6.93 -4.13
C ASP A 124 12.92 -8.18 -5.01
N LEU A 125 13.85 -9.12 -4.86
CA LEU A 125 13.79 -10.41 -5.53
C LEU A 125 13.25 -11.46 -4.55
N ASP A 126 12.21 -12.17 -4.96
CA ASP A 126 11.79 -13.39 -4.26
C ASP A 126 12.74 -14.52 -4.67
N ALA A 127 13.59 -14.96 -3.73
CA ALA A 127 14.53 -16.05 -3.93
C ALA A 127 14.22 -17.23 -3.01
N PHE A 128 14.51 -18.44 -3.48
CA PHE A 128 14.48 -19.62 -2.63
C PHE A 128 15.71 -19.63 -1.72
N ALA A 129 15.49 -19.66 -0.41
CA ALA A 129 16.56 -19.80 0.57
C ALA A 129 16.89 -21.27 0.77
N TYR A 130 18.12 -21.65 0.43
CA TYR A 130 18.65 -22.98 0.75
C TYR A 130 19.60 -22.89 1.95
N PRO A 131 19.71 -23.97 2.75
CA PRO A 131 20.77 -24.06 3.74
C PRO A 131 22.13 -23.85 3.08
N LYS A 132 23.03 -23.11 3.76
CA LYS A 132 24.39 -22.92 3.28
C LYS A 132 25.04 -24.29 3.04
N ASN A 133 25.62 -24.49 1.86
CA ASN A 133 26.21 -25.74 1.38
C ASN A 133 25.19 -26.87 1.07
N SER A 134 23.92 -26.56 0.84
CA SER A 134 22.96 -27.55 0.36
C SER A 134 23.30 -28.00 -1.07
N ILE A 135 23.33 -29.31 -1.31
CA ILE A 135 23.50 -29.92 -2.64
C ILE A 135 22.37 -29.48 -3.59
N VAL A 136 21.19 -29.18 -3.03
CA VAL A 136 19.99 -28.80 -3.79
C VAL A 136 20.18 -27.47 -4.52
N MET A 137 21.04 -26.57 -4.03
CA MET A 137 21.31 -25.29 -4.69
C MET A 137 21.86 -25.47 -6.11
N TYR A 138 22.76 -26.44 -6.30
CA TYR A 138 23.39 -26.70 -7.61
C TYR A 138 22.44 -27.35 -8.63
N GLN A 139 21.37 -28.00 -8.17
CA GLN A 139 20.42 -28.69 -9.05
C GLN A 139 19.47 -27.74 -9.78
N PHE A 140 19.27 -26.53 -9.24
CA PHE A 140 18.39 -25.52 -9.85
C PHE A 140 19.14 -24.48 -10.69
N ASP A 141 20.45 -24.31 -10.50
CA ASP A 141 21.28 -23.41 -11.32
C ASP A 141 21.57 -24.00 -12.72
N GLU A 142 21.38 -25.31 -12.90
CA GLU A 142 21.60 -26.01 -14.19
C GLU A 142 20.35 -26.10 -15.08
N MET A 143 19.19 -25.61 -14.64
CA MET A 143 17.94 -25.56 -15.42
C MET A 143 17.71 -24.19 -16.07
#